data_AF-A0A968WQK1-F1
#
_entry.id   AF-A0A968WQK1-F1
#
_cell.length_a   1.000
_cell.length_b   1.000
_cell.length_c   1.000
_cell.angle_alpha   90.00
_cell.angle_beta   90.00
_cell.angle_gamma   90.00
#
_symmetry.space_group_name_H-M   'P 1'
#
loop_
_entity.id
_entity.type
_entity.pdbx_description
1 polymer ?
#
loop_
_entity_poly.entity_id
_entity_poly.type
_entity_poly.pdbx_seq_one_letter_code
_entity_poly.pdbx_strand_id
1 'polypeptide(L)' 'MTDLHNIRIRQNGEGLFVHYHCRFAGSDTVDDVHAAVDRIEAALQRRIPGIKRVVAHAEPVGYQRHEL' A
#
# COMPACT_ATOMS: atom_id res chain seq x y z
N MET A 1 8.70 -3.92 6.19
CA MET A 1 7.63 -4.22 5.22
C MET A 1 7.96 -5.48 4.43
N THR A 2 7.04 -6.45 4.42
CA THR A 2 7.11 -7.71 3.65
C THR A 2 5.73 -8.05 3.06
N ASP A 3 5.64 -9.14 2.29
CA ASP A 3 4.37 -9.71 1.80
C ASP A 3 3.43 -8.68 1.11
N LEU A 4 3.84 -8.17 -0.05
CA LEU A 4 2.96 -7.35 -0.90
C LEU A 4 1.95 -8.23 -1.61
N HIS A 5 0.67 -8.02 -1.35
CA HIS A 5 -0.41 -8.87 -1.89
C HIS A 5 -1.72 -8.09 -2.08
N ASN A 6 -2.72 -8.78 -2.65
CA ASN A 6 -4.06 -8.23 -2.95
C ASN A 6 -3.99 -6.88 -3.69
N ILE A 7 -3.09 -6.80 -4.67
CA ILE A 7 -2.88 -5.59 -5.46
C ILE A 7 -4.03 -5.44 -6.43
N ARG A 8 -4.75 -4.32 -6.34
CA ARG A 8 -5.87 -3.99 -7.20
C ARG A 8 -5.64 -2.62 -7.81
N ILE A 9 -5.83 -2.56 -9.12
CA ILE A 9 -5.74 -1.32 -9.88
C ILE A 9 -7.09 -1.09 -10.51
N ARG A 10 -7.69 0.08 -10.24
CA ARG A 10 -8.91 0.53 -10.89
C ARG A 10 -8.61 1.75 -11.73
N GLN A 11 -9.24 1.82 -12.89
CA GLN A 11 -9.15 2.97 -13.77
C GLN A 11 -10.53 3.60 -13.94
N ASN A 12 -10.59 4.92 -13.87
CA ASN A 12 -11.76 5.70 -14.23
C ASN A 12 -11.33 6.94 -15.03
N GLY A 13 -12.26 7.88 -15.27
CA GLY A 13 -11.98 9.11 -16.02
C GLY A 13 -10.93 10.03 -15.38
N GLU A 14 -10.66 9.90 -14.08
CA GLU A 14 -9.67 10.72 -13.36
C GLU A 14 -8.26 10.12 -13.42
N GLY A 15 -8.16 8.79 -13.53
CA GLY A 15 -6.89 8.06 -13.67
C GLY A 15 -6.89 6.72 -12.95
N LEU A 16 -5.70 6.32 -12.47
CA LEU A 16 -5.45 5.05 -11.83
C LEU A 16 -5.52 5.18 -10.30
N PHE A 17 -6.21 4.23 -9.68
CA PHE A 17 -6.35 4.08 -8.24
C PHE A 17 -5.76 2.73 -7.85
N VAL A 18 -4.72 2.75 -7.02
CA VAL A 18 -3.99 1.56 -6.60
C VAL A 18 -4.33 1.24 -5.16
N HIS A 19 -4.68 0.00 -4.90
CA HIS A 19 -4.86 -0.55 -3.56
C HIS A 19 -3.94 -1.75 -3.39
N TYR A 20 -3.28 -1.89 -2.25
CA TYR A 20 -2.47 -3.07 -1.95
C TYR A 20 -2.43 -3.35 -0.45
N HIS A 21 -2.09 -4.59 -0.09
CA HIS A 21 -1.82 -5.00 1.27
C HIS A 21 -0.32 -5.25 1.44
N CYS A 22 0.18 -4.99 2.64
CA CYS A 22 1.56 -5.22 3.01
C CYS A 22 1.65 -5.57 4.49
N ARG A 23 2.75 -6.22 4.89
CA ARG A 23 2.95 -6.68 6.26
C ARG A 23 4.11 -5.99 6.98
N PHE A 24 3.91 -5.78 8.27
CA PHE A 24 4.88 -5.15 9.18
C PHE A 24 5.04 -5.97 10.46
N ALA A 25 6.20 -5.87 11.10
CA ALA A 25 6.39 -6.53 12.39
C ALA A 25 5.48 -5.88 13.43
N GLY A 26 4.96 -6.65 14.39
CA GLY A 26 4.14 -6.09 15.48
C GLY A 26 4.92 -5.12 16.39
N SER A 27 6.24 -5.09 16.27
CA SER A 27 7.12 -4.13 16.95
C SER A 27 7.34 -2.82 16.18
N ASP A 28 6.93 -2.74 14.91
CA ASP A 28 7.06 -1.51 14.12
C ASP A 28 6.08 -0.46 14.67
N THR A 29 6.54 0.78 14.80
CA THR A 29 5.67 1.88 15.24
C THR A 29 4.71 2.28 14.10
N VAL A 30 3.57 2.86 14.46
CA VAL A 30 2.62 3.40 13.47
C VAL A 30 3.29 4.42 12.56
N ASP A 31 4.19 5.25 13.10
CA ASP A 31 4.94 6.24 12.34
C ASP A 31 5.91 5.60 11.33
N ASP A 32 6.61 4.53 11.71
CA ASP A 32 7.50 3.79 10.80
C ASP A 32 6.72 3.13 9.66
N VAL A 33 5.54 2.59 9.98
CA VAL A 33 4.63 2.01 8.99
C VAL A 33 4.18 3.08 7.98
N HIS A 34 3.72 4.24 8.46
CA HIS A 34 3.34 5.36 7.59
C HIS A 34 4.50 5.83 6.72
N ALA A 35 5.68 6.05 7.32
CA ALA A 35 6.86 6.50 6.57
C ALA A 35 7.29 5.51 5.48
N ALA A 36 7.05 4.20 5.66
CA ALA A 36 7.31 3.20 4.64
C ALA A 36 6.26 3.22 3.51
N VAL A 37 4.98 3.31 3.86
CA VAL A 37 3.86 3.38 2.90
C VAL A 37 3.94 4.65 2.05
N ASP A 38 4.21 5.80 2.66
CA ASP A 38 4.31 7.10 1.99
C ASP A 38 5.44 7.11 0.95
N ARG A 39 6.57 6.45 1.27
CA ARG A 39 7.69 6.29 0.32
C ARG A 39 7.27 5.53 -0.93
N ILE A 40 6.42 4.51 -0.80
CA ILE A 40 5.91 3.72 -1.92
C ILE A 40 4.91 4.52 -2.73
N GLU A 41 3.96 5.19 -2.08
CA GLU A 41 2.98 6.05 -2.75
C GLU A 41 3.69 7.12 -3.58
N ALA A 42 4.63 7.86 -2.98
CA ALA A 42 5.37 8.89 -3.69
C ALA A 42 6.21 8.32 -4.86
N ALA A 43 6.81 7.13 -4.68
CA ALA A 43 7.55 6.49 -5.76
C ALA A 43 6.65 6.04 -6.92
N LEU A 44 5.47 5.52 -6.63
CA LEU A 44 4.48 5.11 -7.64
C LEU A 44 3.95 6.32 -8.42
N GLN A 45 3.55 7.39 -7.72
CA GLN A 45 3.06 8.62 -8.34
C GLN A 45 4.13 9.28 -9.22
N ARG A 46 5.41 9.30 -8.78
CA ARG A 46 6.52 9.81 -9.60
C ARG A 46 6.77 9.00 -10.87
N ARG A 47 6.65 7.67 -10.79
CA ARG A 47 6.93 6.76 -11.92
C ARG A 47 5.76 6.62 -12.89
N ILE A 48 4.54 6.80 -12.40
CA ILE A 48 3.31 6.61 -13.16
C ILE A 48 2.41 7.83 -12.93
N PRO A 49 2.55 8.90 -13.73
CA PRO A 49 1.78 10.14 -13.57
C PRO A 49 0.25 9.97 -13.65
N GLY A 50 -0.22 8.85 -14.21
CA GLY A 50 -1.63 8.48 -14.26
C GLY A 50 -2.20 8.00 -12.92
N ILE A 51 -1.37 7.68 -11.92
CA ILE A 51 -1.84 7.32 -10.58
C ILE A 51 -2.33 8.56 -9.85
N LYS A 52 -3.61 8.55 -9.48
CA LYS A 52 -4.25 9.62 -8.69
C LYS A 52 -4.26 9.33 -7.21
N ARG A 53 -4.26 8.04 -6.83
CA ARG A 53 -4.28 7.64 -5.43
C ARG A 53 -3.65 6.27 -5.24
N VAL A 54 -2.89 6.13 -4.16
CA VAL A 54 -2.41 4.85 -3.65
C VAL A 54 -2.96 4.67 -2.25
N VAL A 55 -3.50 3.49 -1.93
CA VAL A 55 -3.96 3.15 -0.58
C VAL A 55 -3.31 1.84 -0.20
N ALA A 56 -2.62 1.84 0.95
CA ALA A 56 -2.03 0.64 1.52
C ALA A 56 -2.82 0.18 2.74
N HIS A 57 -3.08 -1.12 2.84
CA HIS A 57 -3.50 -1.76 4.07
C HIS A 57 -2.27 -2.39 4.72
N ALA A 58 -1.87 -1.88 5.88
CA ALA A 58 -0.78 -2.44 6.67
C ALA A 58 -1.33 -3.48 7.66
N GLU A 59 -0.85 -4.72 7.55
CA GLU A 59 -1.24 -5.83 8.42
C GLU A 59 -0.06 -6.29 9.28
N PRO A 60 -0.27 -6.74 10.53
CA PRO A 60 0.78 -7.35 11.32
C PRO A 60 1.19 -8.73 10.77
N VAL A 61 2.48 -9.05 10.79
CA VAL A 61 3.00 -10.40 10.50
C VAL A 61 2.43 -11.40 11.52
N GLY A 62 2.09 -12.61 11.05
CA GLY A 62 1.61 -13.70 11.91
C GLY A 62 0.09 -13.73 12.12
N TYR A 63 -0.64 -12.73 11.63
CA TYR A 63 -2.11 -12.71 11.63
C TYR A 63 -2.68 -13.17 10.28
N GLN A 64 -3.88 -13.73 10.28
CA GLN A 64 -4.54 -14.16 9.04
C GLN A 64 -4.68 -12.99 8.05
N ARG A 65 -4.49 -13.25 6.75
CA ARG A 65 -4.67 -12.22 5.71
C ARG A 65 -6.11 -11.75 5.70
N HIS A 66 -6.31 -10.43 5.60
CA HIS A 66 -7.64 -9.90 5.37
C HIS A 66 -8.07 -10.24 3.93
N GLU A 67 -9.11 -11.06 3.80
CA GLU A 67 -9.77 -11.34 2.53
C GLU A 67 -10.80 -10.26 2.24
N LEU A 68 -10.38 -9.14 1.62
CA LEU A 68 -11.29 -8.12 1.07
C LEU A 68 -10.91 -7.77 -0.36
#